data_AF-A0ABD3HKK5-F1
#
_entry.id   AF-A0ABD3HKK5-F1
#
_cell.length_a   1.000
_cell.length_b   1.000
_cell.length_c   1.000
_cell.angle_alpha   90.00
_cell.angle_beta   90.00
_cell.angle_gamma   90.00
#
_symmetry.space_group_name_H-M   'P 1'
#
loop_
_entity.id
_entity.type
_entity.pdbx_description
1 polymer ?
#
loop_
_entity_poly.entity_id
_entity_poly.type
_entity_poly.pdbx_seq_one_letter_code
_entity_poly.pdbx_strand_id
1 'polypeptide(L)'
;MVSGDGENSLPRRSKRLRSGEEKGQEQGEEKMPVAKVVVEFSLVYERDPSLRSSRRGPAGTKDILETLFTKTQKKLDDEGALIESEILEQTSWSNKEVEYLIMLRSQGNQVFEQALKNQKLSLAWEKAALGLSKTLKVTKDAKQCQWMWYMLMKEYNSVLQGKDKEEFPFYPQMEDTKKYRAEVMSSSTAAEVYIEDERRSAENCSIFSTC
;
A
#
# COMPACT_ATOMS: atom_id res chain seq x y z
N MET A 1 -36.09 -51.74 -75.72
CA MET A 1 -37.20 -50.94 -76.30
C MET A 1 -38.30 -50.86 -75.25
N VAL A 2 -38.56 -49.62 -74.81
CA VAL A 2 -39.78 -48.98 -74.26
C VAL A 2 -40.73 -49.75 -73.33
N SER A 3 -41.14 -49.01 -72.29
CA SER A 3 -42.40 -49.04 -71.50
C SER A 3 -42.18 -49.50 -70.06
N GLY A 4 -42.59 -48.80 -69.01
CA GLY A 4 -43.55 -47.70 -68.89
C GLY A 4 -44.40 -47.95 -67.64
N ASP A 5 -44.54 -46.91 -66.82
CA ASP A 5 -45.61 -46.62 -65.85
C ASP A 5 -45.75 -47.42 -64.54
N GLY A 6 -46.12 -46.67 -63.48
CA GLY A 6 -46.68 -47.25 -62.27
C GLY A 6 -46.55 -46.39 -61.00
N GLU A 7 -47.24 -45.24 -60.96
CA GLU A 7 -47.50 -44.49 -59.72
C GLU A 7 -48.20 -45.35 -58.66
N ASN A 8 -47.88 -45.16 -57.38
CA ASN A 8 -48.91 -44.78 -56.41
C ASN A 8 -48.34 -44.34 -55.06
N SER A 9 -48.69 -43.13 -54.67
CA SER A 9 -48.50 -42.56 -53.34
C SER A 9 -49.69 -42.85 -52.44
N LEU A 10 -49.38 -43.33 -51.22
CA LEU A 10 -49.97 -43.10 -49.89
C LEU A 10 -51.50 -43.01 -49.73
N PRO A 11 -52.06 -43.53 -48.60
CA PRO A 11 -52.23 -42.61 -47.47
C PRO A 11 -52.21 -43.23 -46.06
N ARG A 12 -52.20 -42.32 -45.07
CA ARG A 12 -52.68 -42.42 -43.68
C ARG A 12 -51.66 -42.86 -42.61
N ARG A 13 -51.23 -41.89 -41.79
CA ARG A 13 -51.82 -41.75 -40.44
C ARG A 13 -51.62 -40.37 -39.85
N SER A 14 -52.74 -39.80 -39.42
CA SER A 14 -52.85 -38.56 -38.67
C SER A 14 -52.59 -38.79 -37.17
N LYS A 15 -52.05 -37.74 -36.55
CA LYS A 15 -52.36 -37.18 -35.21
C LYS A 15 -51.68 -37.78 -33.95
N ARG A 16 -50.80 -36.92 -33.40
CA ARG A 16 -50.87 -36.28 -32.05
C ARG A 16 -50.78 -37.18 -30.80
N LEU A 17 -49.72 -37.02 -29.99
CA LEU A 17 -49.69 -36.21 -28.75
C LEU A 17 -48.37 -36.38 -27.97
N ARG A 18 -47.84 -35.23 -27.53
CA ARG A 18 -47.01 -34.91 -26.33
C ARG A 18 -46.29 -36.05 -25.59
N SER A 19 -44.98 -35.87 -25.41
CA SER A 19 -44.30 -35.53 -24.13
C SER A 19 -42.86 -36.04 -24.15
N GLY A 20 -41.87 -35.18 -23.90
CA GLY A 20 -40.49 -35.64 -23.74
C GLY A 20 -39.46 -34.53 -23.84
N GLU A 21 -39.25 -33.85 -22.71
CA GLU A 21 -37.96 -33.30 -22.30
C GLU A 21 -37.29 -32.25 -23.21
N GLU A 22 -37.70 -31.00 -23.02
CA GLU A 22 -36.76 -29.88 -23.17
C GLU A 22 -35.61 -30.07 -22.17
N LYS A 23 -34.48 -30.59 -22.66
CA LYS A 23 -33.20 -30.43 -21.97
C LYS A 23 -32.87 -28.95 -21.98
N GLY A 24 -33.23 -28.26 -20.90
CA GLY A 24 -32.61 -27.00 -20.52
C GLY A 24 -31.11 -27.24 -20.42
N GLN A 25 -30.37 -26.82 -21.43
CA GLN A 25 -28.98 -26.45 -21.24
C GLN A 25 -28.99 -25.19 -20.39
N GLU A 26 -29.05 -25.36 -19.08
CA GLU A 26 -28.37 -24.43 -18.17
C GLU A 26 -26.88 -24.54 -18.52
N GLN A 27 -26.46 -23.77 -19.52
CA GLN A 27 -25.08 -23.32 -19.57
C GLN A 27 -24.93 -22.45 -18.33
N GLY A 28 -24.48 -23.07 -17.24
CA GLY A 28 -23.92 -22.35 -16.13
C GLY A 28 -22.91 -21.40 -16.73
N GLU A 29 -23.20 -20.11 -16.68
CA GLU A 29 -22.16 -19.09 -16.80
C GLU A 29 -21.12 -19.50 -15.76
N GLU A 30 -20.01 -20.07 -16.24
CA GLU A 30 -18.81 -20.25 -15.46
C GLU A 30 -18.35 -18.82 -15.14
N LYS A 31 -18.91 -18.26 -14.07
CA LYS A 31 -18.47 -17.00 -13.50
C LYS A 31 -17.00 -17.20 -13.21
N MET A 32 -16.15 -16.66 -14.08
CA MET A 32 -14.73 -16.54 -13.76
C MET A 32 -14.67 -15.84 -12.41
N PRO A 33 -14.00 -16.44 -11.40
CA PRO A 33 -13.90 -15.83 -10.08
C PRO A 33 -13.26 -14.45 -10.25
N VAL A 34 -13.93 -13.41 -9.78
CA VAL A 34 -13.51 -12.03 -9.98
C VAL A 34 -12.42 -11.74 -8.97
N ALA A 35 -11.17 -12.03 -9.34
CA ALA A 35 -10.03 -11.81 -8.46
C ALA A 35 -9.96 -10.34 -8.02
N LYS A 36 -9.96 -10.12 -6.69
CA LYS A 36 -9.80 -8.78 -6.10
C LYS A 36 -8.32 -8.44 -6.05
N VAL A 37 -7.95 -7.25 -6.53
CA VAL A 37 -6.57 -6.77 -6.49
C VAL A 37 -6.41 -5.74 -5.39
N VAL A 38 -5.46 -5.98 -4.48
CA VAL A 38 -5.14 -5.10 -3.35
C VAL A 38 -3.67 -4.69 -3.44
N VAL A 39 -3.39 -3.40 -3.28
CA VAL A 39 -2.01 -2.89 -3.16
C VAL A 39 -1.72 -2.59 -1.70
N GLU A 40 -0.63 -3.17 -1.19
CA GLU A 40 -0.16 -2.99 0.18
C GLU A 40 1.20 -2.31 0.20
N PHE A 41 1.42 -1.49 1.23
CA PHE A 41 2.70 -0.86 1.53
C PHE A 41 3.18 -1.34 2.90
N SER A 42 4.45 -1.73 2.98
CA SER A 42 5.08 -2.25 4.19
C SER A 42 6.49 -1.68 4.39
N LEU A 43 6.89 -1.56 5.66
CA LEU A 43 8.28 -1.33 6.06
C LEU A 43 8.84 -2.63 6.62
N VAL A 44 9.99 -3.03 6.11
CA VAL A 44 10.76 -4.16 6.62
C VAL A 44 12.09 -3.63 7.12
N TYR A 45 12.46 -3.99 8.34
CA TYR A 45 13.74 -3.63 8.93
C TYR A 45 14.69 -4.81 8.82
N GLU A 46 15.66 -4.72 7.91
CA GLU A 46 16.63 -5.80 7.69
C GLU A 46 17.94 -5.53 8.41
N ARG A 47 18.50 -6.60 8.99
CA ARG A 47 19.88 -6.63 9.46
C ARG A 47 20.77 -7.10 8.32
N ASP A 48 21.87 -6.39 8.09
CA ASP A 48 22.86 -6.78 7.08
C ASP A 48 23.32 -8.24 7.31
N PRO A 49 23.10 -9.14 6.33
CA PRO A 49 23.52 -10.53 6.45
C PRO A 49 25.04 -10.70 6.56
N SER A 50 25.84 -9.73 6.12
CA SER A 50 27.32 -9.77 6.19
C SER A 50 27.86 -9.62 7.62
N LEU A 51 27.11 -8.97 8.51
CA LEU A 51 27.47 -8.77 9.92
C LEU A 51 27.09 -9.95 10.83
N ARG A 52 26.46 -11.01 10.29
CA ARG A 52 26.18 -12.25 11.03
C ARG A 52 27.42 -12.91 11.64
N SER A 53 28.61 -12.56 11.14
CA SER A 53 29.90 -13.07 11.63
C SER A 53 30.48 -12.29 12.83
N SER A 54 30.00 -11.07 13.13
CA SER A 54 30.53 -10.27 14.23
C SER A 54 29.71 -10.45 15.51
N ARG A 55 29.79 -11.64 16.11
CA ARG A 55 29.33 -11.88 17.48
C ARG A 55 30.27 -11.17 18.46
N ARG A 56 30.11 -9.86 18.64
CA ARG A 56 30.52 -9.00 19.78
C ARG A 56 30.84 -7.58 19.29
N GLY A 57 29.82 -6.85 18.84
CA GLY A 57 29.82 -5.40 18.97
C GLY A 57 29.62 -5.02 20.44
N PRO A 58 30.14 -3.86 20.91
CA PRO A 58 29.88 -3.38 22.26
C PRO A 58 28.37 -3.26 22.49
N ALA A 59 27.91 -3.67 23.68
CA ALA A 59 26.49 -3.66 24.05
C ALA A 59 25.89 -2.26 23.86
N GLY A 60 24.98 -2.11 22.89
CA GLY A 60 24.16 -0.89 22.77
C GLY A 60 23.87 -0.38 21.36
N THR A 61 24.59 -0.80 20.33
CA THR A 61 24.25 -0.41 18.94
C THR A 61 23.20 -1.36 18.38
N LYS A 62 21.96 -0.89 18.21
CA LYS A 62 20.93 -1.64 17.48
C LYS A 62 21.36 -1.73 16.01
N ASP A 63 21.94 -2.87 15.65
CA ASP A 63 22.33 -3.24 14.28
C ASP A 63 21.08 -3.40 13.40
N ILE A 64 20.53 -2.28 12.96
CA ILE A 64 19.53 -2.20 11.89
C ILE A 64 20.21 -1.32 10.88
N LEU A 65 20.36 -1.79 9.64
CA LEU A 65 21.16 -1.05 8.67
C LEU A 65 20.33 -0.56 7.50
N GLU A 66 19.27 -1.29 7.14
CA GLU A 66 18.42 -0.91 6.03
C GLU A 66 16.93 -1.05 6.38
N THR A 67 16.19 0.00 6.04
CA THR A 67 14.73 0.02 6.02
C THR A 67 14.28 -0.16 4.58
N LEU A 68 13.57 -1.25 4.31
CA LEU A 68 13.02 -1.52 2.99
C LEU A 68 11.57 -1.06 2.95
N PHE A 69 11.29 -0.13 2.05
CA PHE A 69 9.93 0.21 1.67
C PHE A 69 9.51 -0.69 0.53
N THR A 70 8.47 -1.49 0.73
CA THR A 70 7.96 -2.45 -0.25
C THR A 70 6.51 -2.16 -0.58
N LYS A 71 6.23 -2.01 -1.87
CA LYS A 71 4.89 -1.96 -2.45
C LYS A 71 4.59 -3.32 -3.08
N THR A 72 3.55 -3.98 -2.60
CA THR A 72 3.17 -5.31 -3.03
C THR A 72 1.75 -5.29 -3.58
N GLN A 73 1.54 -5.91 -4.73
CA GLN A 73 0.22 -6.20 -5.27
C GLN A 73 -0.16 -7.62 -4.90
N LYS A 74 -1.30 -7.78 -4.23
CA LYS A 74 -1.89 -9.05 -3.84
C LYS A 74 -3.17 -9.28 -4.63
N LYS A 75 -3.26 -10.43 -5.31
CA LYS A 75 -4.50 -10.91 -5.91
C LYS A 75 -5.17 -11.85 -4.91
N LEU A 76 -6.41 -11.56 -4.57
CA LEU A 76 -7.22 -12.34 -3.64
C LEU A 76 -8.38 -12.99 -4.40
N ASP A 77 -8.81 -14.17 -3.95
CA ASP A 77 -10.05 -14.79 -4.43
C ASP A 77 -11.30 -14.07 -3.89
N ASP A 78 -12.48 -14.58 -4.25
CA ASP A 78 -13.75 -14.00 -3.84
C ASP A 78 -13.94 -14.07 -2.31
N GLU A 79 -13.37 -15.10 -1.68
CA GLU A 79 -13.31 -15.35 -0.24
C GLU A 79 -12.25 -14.52 0.50
N GLY A 80 -11.36 -13.84 -0.22
CA GLY A 80 -10.29 -13.00 0.32
C GLY A 80 -8.99 -13.74 0.63
N ALA A 81 -8.84 -15.00 0.23
CA ALA A 81 -7.58 -15.74 0.35
C ALA A 81 -6.58 -15.29 -0.72
N LEU A 82 -5.29 -15.29 -0.36
CA LEU A 82 -4.21 -14.83 -1.23
C LEU A 82 -3.92 -15.87 -2.33
N ILE A 83 -4.11 -15.45 -3.58
CA ILE A 83 -3.76 -16.23 -4.78
C ILE A 83 -2.31 -15.95 -5.19
N GLU A 84 -1.98 -14.67 -5.34
CA GLU A 84 -0.69 -14.22 -5.88
C GLU A 84 -0.23 -12.95 -5.17
N SER A 85 1.08 -12.82 -4.97
CA SER A 85 1.71 -11.65 -4.37
C SER A 85 2.93 -11.25 -5.19
N GLU A 86 2.91 -10.04 -5.74
CA GLU A 86 3.97 -9.49 -6.58
C GLU A 86 4.53 -8.22 -5.94
N ILE A 87 5.86 -8.10 -5.85
CA ILE A 87 6.49 -6.85 -5.42
C ILE A 87 6.56 -5.91 -6.63
N LEU A 88 5.80 -4.81 -6.57
CA LEU A 88 5.76 -3.80 -7.62
C LEU A 88 6.93 -2.81 -7.53
N GLU A 89 7.29 -2.45 -6.31
CA GLU A 89 8.36 -1.48 -6.04
C GLU A 89 9.02 -1.83 -4.71
N GLN A 90 10.35 -1.79 -4.69
CA GLN A 90 11.13 -1.93 -3.47
C GLN A 90 12.21 -0.86 -3.46
N THR A 91 12.32 -0.12 -2.37
CA THR A 91 13.38 0.88 -2.19
C THR A 91 14.05 0.68 -0.85
N SER A 92 15.38 0.62 -0.85
CA SER A 92 16.17 0.56 0.37
C SER A 92 16.44 1.97 0.90
N TRP A 93 16.38 2.13 2.22
CA TRP A 93 16.67 3.38 2.90
C TRP A 93 17.64 3.10 4.03
N SER A 94 18.78 3.78 4.03
CA SER A 94 19.70 3.69 5.16
C SER A 94 19.09 4.38 6.40
N ASN A 95 19.49 3.97 7.60
CA ASN A 95 19.02 4.64 8.83
C ASN A 95 19.28 6.15 8.80
N LYS A 96 20.43 6.58 8.28
CA LYS A 96 20.78 8.00 8.18
C LYS A 96 19.79 8.75 7.28
N GLU A 97 19.33 8.14 6.19
CA GLU A 97 18.31 8.74 5.34
C GLU A 97 16.98 8.89 6.08
N VAL A 98 16.55 7.84 6.78
CA VAL A 98 15.30 7.85 7.54
C VAL A 98 15.36 8.89 8.66
N GLU A 99 16.41 8.89 9.47
CA GLU A 99 16.62 9.85 10.55
C GLU A 99 16.68 11.30 10.02
N TYR A 100 17.38 11.52 8.91
CA TYR A 100 17.47 12.84 8.31
C TYR A 100 16.14 13.30 7.71
N LEU A 101 15.35 12.39 7.13
CA LEU A 101 13.99 12.70 6.67
C LEU A 101 13.08 13.11 7.84
N ILE A 102 13.14 12.37 8.95
CA ILE A 102 12.41 12.69 10.19
C ILE A 102 12.80 14.09 10.69
N MET A 103 14.10 14.38 10.72
CA MET A 103 14.62 15.69 11.11
C MET A 103 14.12 16.82 10.18
N LEU A 104 14.23 16.64 8.85
CA LEU A 104 13.75 17.62 7.86
C LEU A 104 12.25 17.92 8.02
N ARG A 105 11.44 16.87 8.24
CA ARG A 105 10.00 17.03 8.42
C ARG A 105 9.64 17.76 9.72
N SER A 106 10.42 17.53 10.76
CA SER A 106 10.24 18.14 12.09
C SER A 106 10.59 19.63 12.09
N GLN A 107 11.77 19.96 11.57
CA GLN A 107 12.23 21.35 11.47
C GLN A 107 11.39 22.15 10.47
N GLY A 108 10.97 21.50 9.38
CA GLY A 108 10.12 22.09 8.35
C GLY A 108 8.64 22.17 8.72
N ASN A 109 8.21 21.90 9.96
CA ASN A 109 6.79 21.71 10.25
C ASN A 109 5.90 22.90 9.81
N GLN A 110 6.35 24.13 10.05
CA GLN A 110 5.65 25.34 9.57
C GLN A 110 5.57 25.40 8.04
N VAL A 111 6.62 24.97 7.33
CA VAL A 111 6.65 24.93 5.87
C VAL A 111 5.64 23.91 5.35
N PHE A 112 5.56 22.73 5.96
CA PHE A 112 4.58 21.70 5.60
C PHE A 112 3.15 22.14 5.91
N GLU A 113 2.92 22.81 7.04
CA GLU A 113 1.61 23.38 7.41
C GLU A 113 1.14 24.46 6.43
N GLN A 114 2.03 25.40 6.10
CA GLN A 114 1.73 26.44 5.11
C GLN A 114 1.54 25.84 3.72
N ALA A 115 2.34 24.85 3.35
CA ALA A 115 2.19 24.14 2.07
C ALA A 115 0.86 23.39 2.00
N LEU A 116 0.40 22.78 3.09
CA LEU A 116 -0.92 22.14 3.15
C LEU A 116 -2.04 23.16 2.96
N LYS A 117 -2.02 24.27 3.73
CA LYS A 117 -3.01 25.36 3.62
C LYS A 117 -3.09 25.95 2.21
N ASN A 118 -1.95 26.05 1.54
CA ASN A 118 -1.84 26.61 0.19
C ASN A 118 -1.92 25.56 -0.93
N GLN A 119 -2.25 24.30 -0.63
CA GLN A 119 -2.30 23.19 -1.61
C GLN A 119 -1.00 22.97 -2.40
N LYS A 120 0.15 23.26 -1.79
CA LYS A 120 1.51 23.18 -2.35
C LYS A 120 2.37 22.12 -1.68
N LEU A 121 1.75 21.08 -1.13
CA LEU A 121 2.44 20.03 -0.38
C LEU A 121 3.53 19.32 -1.21
N SER A 122 3.32 19.14 -2.52
CA SER A 122 4.34 18.60 -3.44
C SER A 122 5.65 19.39 -3.38
N LEU A 123 5.58 20.73 -3.38
CA LEU A 123 6.76 21.58 -3.32
C LEU A 123 7.50 21.46 -1.98
N ALA A 124 6.79 21.19 -0.89
CA ALA A 124 7.43 20.94 0.41
C ALA A 124 8.21 19.62 0.40
N TRP A 125 7.62 18.56 -0.20
CA TRP A 125 8.30 17.28 -0.37
C TRP A 125 9.47 17.34 -1.35
N GLU A 126 9.37 18.11 -2.43
CA GLU A 126 10.50 18.37 -3.35
C GLU A 126 11.67 19.04 -2.63
N LYS A 127 11.39 20.02 -1.75
CA LYS A 127 12.43 20.65 -0.92
C LYS A 127 13.06 19.67 0.06
N ALA A 128 12.27 18.78 0.67
CA ALA A 128 12.78 17.75 1.56
C ALA A 128 13.67 16.75 0.81
N ALA A 129 13.21 16.25 -0.33
CA ALA A 129 13.98 15.38 -1.22
C ALA A 129 15.31 16.04 -1.63
N LEU A 130 15.27 17.32 -2.05
CA LEU A 130 16.47 18.07 -2.39
C LEU A 130 17.43 18.22 -1.20
N GLY A 131 16.90 18.44 0.01
CA GLY A 131 17.70 18.48 1.24
C GLY A 131 18.39 17.14 1.54
N LEU A 132 17.66 16.03 1.39
CA LEU A 132 18.16 14.67 1.55
C LEU A 132 19.29 14.39 0.53
N SER A 133 19.06 14.71 -0.75
CA SER A 133 20.06 14.55 -1.81
C SER A 133 21.31 15.39 -1.61
N LYS A 134 21.17 16.65 -1.17
CA LYS A 134 22.33 17.53 -0.94
C LYS A 134 23.21 17.06 0.21
N THR A 135 22.61 16.63 1.31
CA THR A 135 23.34 16.29 2.53
C THR A 135 23.91 14.87 2.48
N LEU A 136 23.10 13.90 2.04
CA LEU A 136 23.47 12.47 2.09
C LEU A 136 23.88 11.90 0.72
N LYS A 137 23.83 12.70 -0.35
CA LYS A 137 24.17 12.28 -1.73
C LYS A 137 23.34 11.10 -2.25
N VAL A 138 22.07 11.05 -1.84
CA VAL A 138 21.13 10.00 -2.23
C VAL A 138 20.11 10.52 -3.25
N THR A 139 19.56 9.63 -4.06
CA THR A 139 18.53 9.97 -5.05
C THR A 139 17.18 9.43 -4.59
N LYS A 140 16.48 10.22 -3.77
CA LYS A 140 15.08 9.98 -3.38
C LYS A 140 14.21 11.09 -3.96
N ASP A 141 13.09 10.74 -4.54
CA ASP A 141 12.15 11.75 -5.04
C ASP A 141 11.17 12.21 -3.95
N ALA A 142 10.37 13.23 -4.28
CA ALA A 142 9.38 13.80 -3.37
C ALA A 142 8.31 12.78 -2.93
N LYS A 143 7.87 11.89 -3.84
CA LYS A 143 6.85 10.88 -3.55
C LYS A 143 7.40 9.81 -2.62
N GLN A 144 8.61 9.35 -2.85
CA GLN A 144 9.32 8.39 -2.00
C GLN A 144 9.49 8.95 -0.58
N CYS A 145 9.88 10.22 -0.44
CA CYS A 145 9.95 10.90 0.86
C CYS A 145 8.58 10.95 1.55
N GLN A 146 7.53 11.31 0.80
CA GLN A 146 6.16 11.37 1.32
C GLN A 146 5.67 9.99 1.80
N TRP A 147 5.85 8.95 0.98
CA TRP A 147 5.44 7.59 1.32
C TRP A 147 6.22 7.03 2.50
N MET A 148 7.53 7.24 2.55
CA MET A 148 8.34 6.84 3.69
C MET A 148 7.85 7.52 4.98
N TRP A 149 7.60 8.83 4.95
CA TRP A 149 7.04 9.54 6.09
C TRP A 149 5.69 8.97 6.54
N TYR A 150 4.80 8.69 5.59
CA TYR A 150 3.49 8.09 5.89
C TYR A 150 3.64 6.75 6.61
N MET A 151 4.54 5.90 6.13
CA MET A 151 4.79 4.60 6.74
C MET A 151 5.41 4.72 8.13
N LEU A 152 6.33 5.66 8.35
CA LEU A 152 6.88 5.95 9.67
C LEU A 152 5.80 6.40 10.66
N MET A 153 4.88 7.27 10.22
CA MET A 153 3.74 7.69 11.04
C MET A 153 2.78 6.54 11.34
N LYS A 154 2.54 5.63 10.39
CA LYS A 154 1.72 4.44 10.59
C LYS A 154 2.32 3.51 11.66
N GLU A 155 3.61 3.21 11.57
CA GLU A 155 4.33 2.39 12.56
C GLU A 155 4.34 3.07 13.93
N TYR A 156 4.65 4.36 13.97
CA TYR A 156 4.63 5.15 15.19
C TYR A 156 3.25 5.18 15.87
N ASN A 157 2.17 5.39 15.10
CA ASN A 157 0.81 5.35 15.62
C ASN A 157 0.42 3.96 16.12
N SER A 158 0.90 2.89 15.47
CA SER A 158 0.68 1.52 15.93
C SER A 158 1.32 1.29 17.30
N VAL A 159 2.51 1.85 17.53
CA VAL A 159 3.17 1.82 18.86
C VAL A 159 2.36 2.58 19.91
N LEU A 160 1.77 3.73 19.56
CA LEU A 160 0.87 4.46 20.46
C LEU A 160 -0.40 3.67 20.80
N GLN A 161 -0.85 2.80 19.88
CA GLN A 161 -2.01 1.92 20.08
C GLN A 161 -1.66 0.63 20.86
N GLY A 162 -0.40 0.44 21.27
CA GLY A 162 0.03 -0.68 22.10
C GLY A 162 0.95 -1.69 21.42
N LYS A 163 1.39 -1.45 20.17
CA LYS A 163 2.48 -2.22 19.57
C LYS A 163 3.79 -2.00 20.34
N ASP A 164 4.66 -3.01 20.39
CA ASP A 164 5.95 -2.89 21.07
C ASP A 164 6.82 -1.81 20.41
N LYS A 165 7.42 -0.95 21.24
CA LYS A 165 8.36 0.09 20.86
C LYS A 165 9.65 -0.49 20.31
N GLU A 166 10.04 -1.70 20.73
CA GLU A 166 11.28 -2.34 20.28
C GLU A 166 11.21 -2.78 18.81
N GLU A 167 10.01 -3.01 18.29
CA GLU A 167 9.77 -3.37 16.88
C GLU A 167 9.88 -2.17 15.94
N PHE A 168 9.83 -0.94 16.46
CA PHE A 168 9.95 0.27 15.66
C PHE A 168 11.26 1.02 15.97
N PRO A 169 12.30 0.87 15.11
CA PRO A 169 13.65 1.35 15.40
C PRO A 169 13.76 2.87 15.54
N PHE A 170 12.89 3.58 14.81
CA PHE A 170 12.87 5.04 14.75
C PHE A 170 11.93 5.68 15.77
N TYR A 171 11.38 4.89 16.71
CA TYR A 171 10.49 5.41 17.76
C TYR A 171 11.12 6.56 18.55
N PRO A 172 12.39 6.50 19.02
CA PRO A 172 13.00 7.62 19.76
C PRO A 172 13.04 8.92 18.95
N GLN A 173 13.48 8.83 17.69
CA GLN A 173 13.58 9.98 16.79
C GLN A 173 12.20 10.57 16.52
N MET A 174 11.18 9.72 16.28
CA MET A 174 9.79 10.14 16.08
C MET A 174 9.20 10.79 17.34
N GLU A 175 9.49 10.26 18.53
CA GLU A 175 9.02 10.84 19.79
C GLU A 175 9.64 12.23 20.04
N ASP A 176 10.91 12.41 19.70
CA ASP A 176 11.58 13.71 19.85
C ASP A 176 11.01 14.75 18.89
N THR A 177 10.55 14.37 17.68
CA THR A 177 9.84 15.29 16.78
C THR A 177 8.60 15.92 17.42
N LYS A 178 7.87 15.15 18.25
CA LYS A 178 6.70 15.67 18.98
C LYS A 178 7.09 16.66 20.06
N LYS A 179 8.22 16.47 20.73
CA LYS A 179 8.69 17.42 21.74
C LYS A 179 9.03 18.76 21.10
N TYR A 180 9.74 18.75 19.97
CA TYR A 180 9.96 19.97 19.18
C TYR A 180 8.66 20.61 18.71
N ARG A 181 7.67 19.80 18.32
CA ARG A 181 6.34 20.30 17.94
C ARG A 181 5.58 20.90 19.12
N ALA A 182 5.59 20.26 20.28
CA ALA A 182 4.90 20.72 21.49
C ALA A 182 5.56 21.96 22.11
N GLU A 183 6.88 22.06 22.10
CA GLU A 183 7.62 23.24 22.56
C GLU A 183 7.39 24.44 21.64
N VAL A 184 7.33 24.23 20.32
CA VAL A 184 6.96 25.29 19.36
C VAL A 184 5.45 25.62 19.46
N MET A 185 4.58 24.63 19.75
CA MET A 185 3.13 24.82 19.89
C MET A 185 2.67 25.36 21.25
N SER A 186 3.53 25.39 22.28
CA SER A 186 3.30 26.18 23.50
C SER A 186 3.20 27.69 23.22
N SER A 187 3.42 28.12 21.98
CA SER A 187 3.26 29.50 21.51
C SER A 187 2.05 29.75 20.58
N SER A 188 1.20 28.76 20.25
CA SER A 188 0.08 28.97 19.30
C SER A 188 -1.08 27.96 19.43
N THR A 189 -2.31 28.49 19.52
CA THR A 189 -3.58 27.81 19.87
C THR A 189 -4.29 27.07 18.71
N ALA A 190 -3.57 26.32 17.86
CA ALA A 190 -4.15 25.67 16.67
C ALA A 190 -4.03 24.13 16.66
N ALA A 191 -3.94 23.51 17.83
CA ALA A 191 -3.53 22.10 17.97
C ALA A 191 -4.64 21.05 17.70
N GLU A 192 -5.92 21.38 17.87
CA GLU A 192 -6.99 20.36 17.85
C GLU A 192 -7.45 19.97 16.43
N VAL A 193 -7.31 20.85 15.44
CA VAL A 193 -7.74 20.58 14.06
C VAL A 193 -6.79 19.61 13.33
N TYR A 194 -5.56 19.44 13.81
CA TYR A 194 -4.51 18.72 13.09
C TYR A 194 -4.55 17.20 13.26
N ILE A 195 -4.97 16.70 14.44
CA ILE A 195 -4.99 15.27 14.72
C ILE A 195 -6.09 14.57 13.89
N GLU A 196 -7.21 15.24 13.65
CA GLU A 196 -8.29 14.71 12.82
C GLU A 196 -7.96 14.72 11.32
N ASP A 197 -7.27 15.74 10.80
CA ASP A 197 -6.95 15.82 9.37
C ASP A 197 -5.82 14.85 8.96
N GLU A 198 -4.87 14.59 9.85
CA GLU A 198 -3.82 13.58 9.65
C GLU A 198 -4.40 12.15 9.71
N ARG A 199 -5.42 11.93 10.55
CA ARG A 199 -6.22 10.69 10.57
C ARG A 199 -7.04 10.52 9.28
N ARG A 200 -7.66 11.60 8.79
CA ARG A 200 -8.48 11.62 7.57
C ARG A 200 -7.65 11.41 6.30
N SER A 201 -6.42 11.93 6.28
CA SER A 201 -5.47 11.70 5.19
C SER A 201 -4.98 10.24 5.16
N ALA A 202 -4.79 9.61 6.32
CA ALA A 202 -4.48 8.19 6.44
C ALA A 202 -5.65 7.27 6.04
N GLU A 203 -6.88 7.64 6.40
CA GLU A 203 -8.10 6.93 5.97
C GLU A 203 -8.35 7.04 4.46
N ASN A 204 -8.08 8.20 3.85
CA ASN A 204 -8.24 8.39 2.40
C ASN A 204 -7.20 7.67 1.54
N CYS A 205 -6.05 7.26 2.08
CA CYS A 205 -5.11 6.38 1.37
C CYS A 205 -5.56 4.91 1.34
N SER A 206 -6.53 4.51 2.16
CA SER A 206 -7.12 3.16 2.12
C SER A 206 -8.26 3.05 1.10
N ILE A 207 -8.65 4.14 0.44
CA ILE A 207 -9.77 4.19 -0.52
C ILE A 207 -9.23 4.56 -1.91
N PHE A 208 -8.38 3.71 -2.47
CA PHE A 208 -8.29 3.52 -3.91
C PHE A 208 -8.38 2.03 -4.20
N SER A 209 -9.53 1.45 -3.84
CA SER A 209 -10.01 0.20 -4.42
C SER A 209 -11.53 0.28 -4.50
N THR A 210 -12.00 0.90 -5.58
CA THR A 210 -13.23 0.50 -6.26
C THR A 210 -13.01 0.84 -7.73
N CYS A 211 -13.23 -0.17 -8.55
CA CYS A 211 -13.28 -0.13 -10.00
C CYS A 211 -14.18 0.99 -10.53
#